data_AF-A0A941NBD2-F1
#
_entry.id   AF-A0A941NBD2-F1
#
_cell.length_a   1.000
_cell.length_b   1.000
_cell.length_c   1.000
_cell.angle_alpha   90.00
_cell.angle_beta   90.00
_cell.angle_gamma   90.00
#
_symmetry.space_group_name_H-M   'P 1'
#
loop_
_entity.id
_entity.type
_entity.pdbx_description
1 polymer ?
#
loop_
_entity_poly.entity_id
_entity_poly.type
_entity_poly.pdbx_seq_one_letter_code
_entity_poly.pdbx_strand_id
1 'polypeptide(L)'
;MADQKFAQFIRDFRVTALNAGIRPDIYDASMAGITRNASVERANLFQPEFVKPVWSYLDSAVSDTRVSMGQQMEGTYPSMLSRLESRYGVSKHILVAIWGMESNYGQQMGSYNMFEALATLAYDGPRQAFARRELLAALKMEQEEGLSPKQMTSSWAGAFGHTQFEPTSFESHAVDGDGDGKRDLWHSPADALASSAVLLQNAGWKTGAPCFVEVTLPSGFAYDLADPDATKPVSAWKAMGVRRPNGLDLPSGAGDGAIYLPAGARGPAFLTFDNFRTVLKYNNAASYALAVCYLADRIQGGAPIIGTWPRDEQPLTSDQRMQFQTDLNALGYDVGTVDGVLGRKTRTALRAYQKARGLPADGFPTVEMLGRLNADAKAR
;
A
#
# COMPACT_ATOMS: atom_id res chain seq x y z
N MET A 1 -32.07 19.60 -12.35
CA MET A 1 -31.30 20.32 -13.40
C MET A 1 -29.93 19.70 -13.47
N ALA A 2 -29.41 19.40 -14.67
CA ALA A 2 -28.04 18.91 -14.82
C ALA A 2 -27.06 19.97 -14.26
N ASP A 3 -26.04 19.54 -13.53
CA ASP A 3 -24.98 20.42 -13.01
C ASP A 3 -24.25 21.07 -14.20
N GLN A 4 -24.58 22.33 -14.49
CA GLN A 4 -24.05 23.05 -15.65
C GLN A 4 -22.53 23.18 -15.62
N LYS A 5 -21.93 23.25 -14.43
CA LYS A 5 -20.48 23.38 -14.28
C LYS A 5 -19.79 22.04 -14.54
N PHE A 6 -20.36 20.94 -14.06
CA PHE A 6 -19.87 19.61 -14.41
C PHE A 6 -19.97 19.34 -15.91
N ALA A 7 -21.11 19.68 -16.52
CA ALA A 7 -21.28 19.56 -17.98
C ALA A 7 -20.27 20.42 -18.76
N GLN A 8 -19.92 21.61 -18.25
CA GLN A 8 -18.86 22.44 -18.82
C GLN A 8 -17.50 21.77 -18.69
N PHE A 9 -17.17 21.22 -17.53
CA PHE A 9 -15.93 20.45 -17.34
C PHE A 9 -15.80 19.29 -18.33
N ILE A 10 -16.87 18.52 -18.56
CA ILE A 10 -16.86 17.44 -19.56
C ILE A 10 -16.61 17.99 -20.98
N ARG A 11 -17.12 19.18 -21.32
CA ARG A 11 -16.81 19.80 -22.63
C ARG A 11 -15.36 20.28 -22.71
N ASP A 12 -14.83 20.89 -21.65
CA ASP A 12 -13.47 21.41 -21.63
C ASP A 12 -12.43 20.28 -21.61
N PHE A 13 -12.70 19.22 -20.84
CA PHE A 13 -11.85 18.04 -20.78
C PHE A 13 -11.80 17.30 -22.12
N ARG A 14 -12.88 17.36 -22.93
CA ARG A 14 -12.89 16.82 -24.30
C ARG A 14 -11.76 17.40 -25.14
N VAL A 15 -11.55 18.73 -25.09
CA VAL A 15 -10.46 19.39 -25.83
C VAL A 15 -9.10 18.83 -25.40
N THR A 16 -8.92 18.62 -24.09
CA THR A 16 -7.69 18.02 -23.54
C THR A 16 -7.50 16.59 -24.05
N ALA A 17 -8.54 15.76 -24.01
CA ALA A 17 -8.49 14.38 -24.47
C ALA A 17 -8.19 14.27 -25.98
N LEU A 18 -8.85 15.07 -26.81
CA LEU A 18 -8.61 15.09 -28.26
C LEU A 18 -7.18 15.53 -28.59
N ASN A 19 -6.67 16.57 -27.92
CA ASN A 19 -5.29 17.02 -28.10
C ASN A 19 -4.26 15.96 -27.67
N ALA A 20 -4.64 15.05 -26.77
CA ALA A 20 -3.85 13.92 -26.34
C ALA A 20 -4.01 12.66 -27.22
N GLY A 21 -4.73 12.77 -28.35
CA GLY A 21 -4.88 11.69 -29.33
C GLY A 21 -6.07 10.74 -29.08
N ILE A 22 -6.98 11.06 -28.15
CA ILE A 22 -8.22 10.31 -27.99
C ILE A 22 -9.14 10.61 -29.18
N ARG A 23 -9.71 9.56 -29.78
CA ARG A 23 -10.68 9.71 -30.85
C ARG A 23 -12.00 10.32 -30.33
N PRO A 24 -12.65 11.19 -31.12
CA PRO A 24 -13.93 11.79 -30.75
C PRO A 24 -14.99 10.77 -30.33
N ASP A 25 -15.13 9.68 -31.08
CA ASP A 25 -16.16 8.67 -30.83
C ASP A 25 -15.89 7.83 -29.58
N ILE A 26 -14.62 7.63 -29.19
CA ILE A 26 -14.26 7.05 -27.89
C ILE A 26 -14.72 8.00 -26.79
N TYR A 27 -14.25 9.25 -26.80
CA TYR A 27 -14.61 10.22 -25.77
C TYR A 27 -16.12 10.36 -25.58
N ASP A 28 -16.84 10.50 -26.71
CA ASP A 28 -18.27 10.71 -26.71
C ASP A 28 -19.02 9.48 -26.18
N ALA A 29 -18.50 8.26 -26.40
CA ALA A 29 -19.04 7.03 -25.84
C ALA A 29 -18.76 6.88 -24.33
N SER A 30 -17.53 7.11 -23.87
CA SER A 30 -17.15 6.96 -22.45
C SER A 30 -17.82 7.99 -21.55
N MET A 31 -18.03 9.20 -22.07
CA MET A 31 -18.64 10.31 -21.34
C MET A 31 -20.15 10.42 -21.56
N ALA A 32 -20.77 9.51 -22.32
CA ALA A 32 -22.18 9.57 -22.63
C ALA A 32 -23.03 9.40 -21.36
N GLY A 33 -23.76 10.46 -20.97
CA GLY A 33 -24.73 10.40 -19.88
C GLY A 33 -24.12 10.32 -18.47
N ILE A 34 -22.81 10.46 -18.32
CA ILE A 34 -22.17 10.46 -17.00
C ILE A 34 -22.63 11.65 -16.15
N THR A 35 -22.79 11.42 -14.86
CA THR A 35 -23.16 12.46 -13.89
C THR A 35 -22.25 12.41 -12.69
N ARG A 36 -22.24 13.47 -11.87
CA ARG A 36 -21.51 13.44 -10.60
C ARG A 36 -22.05 12.32 -9.71
N ASN A 37 -21.16 11.47 -9.24
CA ASN A 37 -21.52 10.33 -8.41
C ASN A 37 -21.38 10.66 -6.92
N ALA A 38 -22.51 10.86 -6.24
CA ALA A 38 -22.53 11.23 -4.82
C ALA A 38 -21.87 10.19 -3.88
N SER A 39 -21.84 8.92 -4.27
CA SER A 39 -21.17 7.89 -3.48
C SER A 39 -19.64 7.94 -3.62
N VAL A 40 -19.13 8.29 -4.81
CA VAL A 40 -17.70 8.59 -5.03
C VAL A 40 -17.28 9.83 -4.24
N GLU A 41 -18.10 10.89 -4.25
CA GLU A 41 -17.83 12.10 -3.46
C GLU A 41 -17.76 11.81 -1.97
N ARG A 42 -18.69 11.00 -1.45
CA ARG A 42 -18.69 10.59 -0.04
C ARG A 42 -17.45 9.77 0.30
N ALA A 43 -17.07 8.83 -0.56
CA ALA A 43 -15.88 8.00 -0.37
C ALA A 43 -14.59 8.85 -0.35
N ASN A 44 -14.49 9.86 -1.21
CA ASN A 44 -13.34 10.76 -1.25
C ASN A 44 -13.18 11.60 0.03
N LEU A 45 -14.28 11.91 0.72
CA LEU A 45 -14.28 12.68 1.98
C LEU A 45 -13.99 11.83 3.22
N PHE A 46 -14.12 10.50 3.13
CA PHE A 46 -14.02 9.60 4.27
C PHE A 46 -12.70 8.81 4.21
N GLN A 47 -11.74 9.13 5.08
CA GLN A 47 -10.45 8.42 5.18
C GLN A 47 -10.33 7.66 6.53
N PRO A 48 -11.04 6.54 6.71
CA PRO A 48 -10.99 5.74 7.95
C PRO A 48 -9.68 4.95 8.11
N GLU A 49 -8.88 4.84 7.05
CA GLU A 49 -7.64 4.05 6.95
C GLU A 49 -6.56 4.46 7.98
N PHE A 50 -6.58 5.70 8.48
CA PHE A 50 -5.57 6.22 9.40
C PHE A 50 -5.77 5.83 10.88
N VAL A 51 -6.78 5.02 11.19
CA VAL A 51 -7.23 4.80 12.58
C VAL A 51 -6.89 3.40 13.12
N LYS A 52 -6.67 2.40 12.26
CA LYS A 52 -6.49 1.02 12.73
C LYS A 52 -5.06 0.76 13.20
N PRO A 53 -4.86 0.20 14.40
CA PRO A 53 -3.57 -0.35 14.77
C PRO A 53 -3.13 -1.45 13.81
N VAL A 54 -1.82 -1.58 13.62
CA VAL A 54 -1.24 -2.53 12.67
C VAL A 54 -1.68 -3.98 12.91
N TRP A 55 -1.84 -4.40 14.17
CA TRP A 55 -2.30 -5.76 14.49
C TRP A 55 -3.74 -5.99 14.05
N SER A 56 -4.65 -5.03 14.26
CA SER A 56 -6.04 -5.14 13.81
C SER A 56 -6.13 -5.15 12.28
N TYR A 57 -5.26 -4.41 11.60
CA TYR A 57 -5.13 -4.50 10.16
C TYR A 57 -4.68 -5.91 9.74
N LEU A 58 -3.59 -6.43 10.33
CA LEU A 58 -3.05 -7.77 10.02
C LEU A 58 -4.02 -8.91 10.34
N ASP A 59 -4.80 -8.83 11.44
CA ASP A 59 -5.81 -9.83 11.80
C ASP A 59 -6.84 -10.02 10.67
N SER A 60 -7.20 -8.92 9.99
CA SER A 60 -8.08 -8.96 8.81
C SER A 60 -7.33 -9.31 7.52
N ALA A 61 -6.15 -8.70 7.35
CA ALA A 61 -5.37 -8.76 6.13
C ALA A 61 -4.79 -10.16 5.87
N VAL A 62 -4.46 -10.88 6.95
CA VAL A 62 -3.84 -12.20 6.95
C VAL A 62 -4.68 -13.18 7.78
N SER A 63 -6.01 -13.06 7.67
CA SER A 63 -6.96 -13.98 8.28
C SER A 63 -6.81 -15.40 7.72
N ASP A 64 -7.15 -16.41 8.52
CA ASP A 64 -7.07 -17.82 8.09
C ASP A 64 -7.96 -18.11 6.87
N THR A 65 -9.09 -17.40 6.74
CA THR A 65 -9.93 -17.45 5.54
C THR A 65 -9.17 -16.99 4.29
N ARG A 66 -8.50 -15.83 4.36
CA ARG A 66 -7.75 -15.33 3.20
C ARG A 66 -6.55 -16.22 2.87
N VAL A 67 -5.87 -16.75 3.88
CA VAL A 67 -4.76 -17.69 3.71
C VAL A 67 -5.24 -18.96 3.00
N SER A 68 -6.34 -19.56 3.47
CA SER A 68 -6.92 -20.79 2.89
C SER A 68 -7.38 -20.56 1.44
N MET A 69 -7.99 -19.40 1.15
CA MET A 69 -8.35 -19.03 -0.22
C MET A 69 -7.12 -18.86 -1.11
N GLY A 70 -6.04 -18.27 -0.61
CA GLY A 70 -4.78 -18.15 -1.36
C GLY A 70 -4.21 -19.53 -1.72
N GLN A 71 -4.18 -20.45 -0.76
CA GLN A 71 -3.78 -21.84 -0.99
C GLN A 71 -4.69 -22.54 -2.02
N GLN A 72 -5.99 -22.28 -1.99
CA GLN A 72 -6.93 -22.77 -2.99
C GLN A 72 -6.62 -22.22 -4.39
N MET A 73 -6.25 -20.94 -4.51
CA MET A 73 -5.85 -20.35 -5.79
C MET A 73 -4.56 -20.98 -6.33
N GLU A 74 -3.61 -21.33 -5.46
CA GLU A 74 -2.42 -22.08 -5.88
C GLU A 74 -2.75 -23.47 -6.41
N GLY A 75 -3.70 -24.16 -5.77
CA GLY A 75 -4.20 -25.46 -6.23
C GLY A 75 -5.01 -25.37 -7.53
N THR A 76 -5.68 -24.24 -7.77
CA THR A 76 -6.52 -24.02 -8.96
C THR A 76 -5.68 -23.62 -10.18
N TYR A 77 -4.63 -22.81 -9.99
CA TYR A 77 -3.80 -22.28 -11.07
C TYR A 77 -2.30 -22.68 -10.99
N PRO A 78 -1.95 -23.95 -10.70
CA PRO A 78 -0.57 -24.33 -10.39
C PRO A 78 0.38 -24.11 -11.58
N SER A 79 -0.05 -24.49 -12.79
CA SER A 79 0.76 -24.35 -14.00
C SER A 79 0.95 -22.89 -14.42
N MET A 80 -0.11 -22.07 -14.30
CA MET A 80 -0.05 -20.64 -14.60
C MET A 80 0.92 -19.95 -13.65
N LEU A 81 0.75 -20.13 -12.34
CA LEU A 81 1.61 -19.50 -11.32
C LEU A 81 3.07 -19.93 -11.46
N SER A 82 3.34 -21.21 -11.71
CA SER A 82 4.71 -21.71 -11.92
C SER A 82 5.37 -21.09 -13.17
N ARG A 83 4.59 -20.91 -14.25
CA ARG A 83 5.06 -20.22 -15.46
C ARG A 83 5.38 -18.75 -15.19
N LEU A 84 4.50 -18.04 -14.48
CA LEU A 84 4.72 -16.64 -14.11
C LEU A 84 5.94 -16.47 -13.21
N GLU A 85 6.08 -17.31 -12.18
CA GLU A 85 7.23 -17.30 -11.27
C GLU A 85 8.54 -17.56 -12.05
N SER A 86 8.54 -18.53 -12.97
CA SER A 86 9.72 -18.82 -13.80
C SER A 86 10.06 -17.67 -14.76
N ARG A 87 9.05 -17.04 -15.36
CA ARG A 87 9.23 -15.95 -16.34
C ARG A 87 9.68 -14.66 -15.68
N TYR A 88 9.09 -14.31 -14.55
CA TYR A 88 9.28 -13.00 -13.91
C TYR A 88 10.20 -13.05 -12.68
N GLY A 89 10.52 -14.23 -12.15
CA GLY A 89 11.36 -14.36 -10.96
C GLY A 89 10.72 -13.79 -9.68
N VAL A 90 9.43 -13.44 -9.73
CA VAL A 90 8.62 -13.05 -8.57
C VAL A 90 7.96 -14.29 -8.02
N SER A 91 8.05 -14.50 -6.70
CA SER A 91 7.48 -15.70 -6.09
C SER A 91 5.97 -15.78 -6.34
N LYS A 92 5.47 -16.97 -6.70
CA LYS A 92 4.02 -17.18 -6.86
C LYS A 92 3.24 -16.85 -5.59
N HIS A 93 3.81 -17.11 -4.41
CA HIS A 93 3.18 -16.78 -3.12
C HIS A 93 2.99 -15.27 -2.95
N ILE A 94 3.95 -14.47 -3.45
CA ILE A 94 3.85 -13.00 -3.44
C ILE A 94 2.77 -12.53 -4.42
N LEU A 95 2.71 -13.10 -5.62
CA LEU A 95 1.68 -12.76 -6.61
C LEU A 95 0.27 -13.08 -6.07
N VAL A 96 0.09 -14.27 -5.49
CA VAL A 96 -1.18 -14.67 -4.87
C VAL A 96 -1.51 -13.82 -3.66
N ALA A 97 -0.54 -13.47 -2.82
CA ALA A 97 -0.79 -12.58 -1.68
C ALA A 97 -1.24 -11.17 -2.11
N ILE A 98 -0.61 -10.59 -3.13
CA ILE A 98 -1.06 -9.31 -3.73
C ILE A 98 -2.48 -9.47 -4.26
N TRP A 99 -2.78 -10.54 -5.01
CA TRP A 99 -4.11 -10.78 -5.54
C TRP A 99 -5.20 -10.86 -4.45
N GLY A 100 -4.88 -11.51 -3.34
CA GLY A 100 -5.75 -11.60 -2.17
C GLY A 100 -5.94 -10.24 -1.47
N MET A 101 -4.88 -9.43 -1.40
CA MET A 101 -4.92 -8.12 -0.76
C MET A 101 -5.65 -7.07 -1.60
N GLU A 102 -5.51 -7.10 -2.92
CA GLU A 102 -6.08 -6.10 -3.82
C GLU A 102 -7.55 -6.36 -4.12
N SER A 103 -7.92 -7.59 -4.48
CA SER A 103 -9.27 -7.86 -4.98
C SER A 103 -9.94 -9.07 -4.35
N ASN A 104 -9.39 -9.57 -3.23
CA ASN A 104 -9.83 -10.83 -2.62
C ASN A 104 -9.88 -11.95 -3.66
N TYR A 105 -8.80 -12.09 -4.43
CA TYR A 105 -8.67 -13.07 -5.51
C TYR A 105 -9.70 -12.87 -6.64
N GLY A 106 -9.99 -11.60 -6.98
CA GLY A 106 -10.97 -11.24 -8.01
C GLY A 106 -12.42 -11.17 -7.57
N GLN A 107 -12.75 -11.48 -6.32
CA GLN A 107 -14.13 -11.41 -5.84
C GLN A 107 -14.61 -9.98 -5.58
N GLN A 108 -13.68 -9.03 -5.40
CA GLN A 108 -13.96 -7.64 -5.07
C GLN A 108 -13.11 -6.72 -5.96
N MET A 109 -13.57 -6.46 -7.19
CA MET A 109 -12.84 -5.63 -8.17
C MET A 109 -13.41 -4.21 -8.31
N GLY A 110 -14.52 -3.93 -7.61
CA GLY A 110 -15.30 -2.71 -7.78
C GLY A 110 -16.31 -2.80 -8.93
N SER A 111 -17.37 -2.00 -8.80
CA SER A 111 -18.51 -1.99 -9.73
C SER A 111 -18.86 -0.59 -10.24
N TYR A 112 -18.07 0.42 -9.88
CA TYR A 112 -18.27 1.78 -10.37
C TYR A 112 -17.91 1.84 -11.86
N ASN A 113 -18.69 2.58 -12.65
CA ASN A 113 -18.25 2.96 -13.98
C ASN A 113 -16.98 3.82 -13.85
N MET A 114 -15.87 3.37 -14.46
CA MET A 114 -14.56 4.00 -14.31
C MET A 114 -14.56 5.47 -14.75
N PHE A 115 -15.19 5.77 -15.87
CA PHE A 115 -15.26 7.13 -16.40
C PHE A 115 -16.09 8.05 -15.50
N GLU A 116 -17.24 7.59 -15.01
CA GLU A 116 -18.05 8.36 -14.08
C GLU A 116 -17.31 8.64 -12.75
N ALA A 117 -16.64 7.62 -12.20
CA ALA A 117 -15.88 7.75 -10.96
C ALA A 117 -14.72 8.74 -11.11
N LEU A 118 -13.88 8.55 -12.12
CA LEU A 118 -12.73 9.42 -12.39
C LEU A 118 -13.17 10.83 -12.79
N ALA A 119 -14.22 10.99 -13.60
CA ALA A 119 -14.75 12.32 -13.94
C ALA A 119 -15.29 13.06 -12.73
N THR A 120 -15.96 12.36 -11.80
CA THR A 120 -16.44 12.93 -10.54
C THR A 120 -15.26 13.49 -9.71
N LEU A 121 -14.15 12.75 -9.61
CA LEU A 121 -12.94 13.18 -8.89
C LEU A 121 -12.12 14.24 -9.65
N ALA A 122 -12.16 14.21 -10.97
CA ALA A 122 -11.41 15.12 -11.85
C ALA A 122 -12.03 16.51 -11.95
N TYR A 123 -13.34 16.61 -11.68
CA TYR A 123 -14.09 17.86 -11.74
C TYR A 123 -13.72 18.82 -10.60
N ASP A 124 -13.83 18.37 -9.34
CA ASP A 124 -13.66 19.23 -8.17
C ASP A 124 -13.00 18.50 -6.99
N GLY A 125 -12.35 19.25 -6.09
CA GLY A 125 -11.69 18.74 -4.89
C GLY A 125 -10.16 18.51 -4.99
N PRO A 126 -9.54 17.98 -3.93
CA PRO A 126 -8.07 17.92 -3.79
C PRO A 126 -7.40 16.89 -4.71
N ARG A 127 -8.16 15.97 -5.32
CA ARG A 127 -7.65 14.91 -6.20
C ARG A 127 -7.74 15.22 -7.69
N GLN A 128 -8.19 16.42 -8.08
CA GLN A 128 -8.44 16.77 -9.49
C GLN A 128 -7.26 16.47 -10.41
N ALA A 129 -6.04 16.87 -10.03
CA ALA A 129 -4.86 16.67 -10.89
C ALA A 129 -4.55 15.18 -11.11
N PHE A 130 -4.64 14.37 -10.05
CA PHE A 130 -4.53 12.91 -10.12
C PHE A 130 -5.62 12.34 -11.03
N ALA A 131 -6.89 12.63 -10.73
CA ALA A 131 -8.02 12.03 -11.42
C ALA A 131 -8.10 12.44 -12.90
N ARG A 132 -7.70 13.66 -13.26
CA ARG A 132 -7.61 14.08 -14.68
C ARG A 132 -6.57 13.28 -15.45
N ARG A 133 -5.44 12.95 -14.82
CA ARG A 133 -4.41 12.12 -15.44
C ARG A 133 -4.91 10.69 -15.62
N GLU A 134 -5.49 10.10 -14.58
CA GLU A 134 -6.03 8.73 -14.65
C GLU A 134 -7.21 8.63 -15.62
N LEU A 135 -8.08 9.64 -15.68
CA LEU A 135 -9.20 9.70 -16.64
C LEU A 135 -8.72 9.72 -18.09
N LEU A 136 -7.65 10.46 -18.37
CA LEU A 136 -7.05 10.47 -19.69
C LEU A 136 -6.43 9.10 -20.05
N ALA A 137 -5.73 8.47 -19.10
CA ALA A 137 -5.18 7.13 -19.28
C ALA A 137 -6.29 6.07 -19.46
N ALA A 138 -7.42 6.20 -18.76
CA ALA A 138 -8.58 5.32 -18.95
C ALA A 138 -9.17 5.43 -20.38
N LEU A 139 -9.25 6.65 -20.93
CA LEU A 139 -9.69 6.86 -22.32
C LEU A 139 -8.72 6.26 -23.34
N LYS A 140 -7.40 6.36 -23.08
CA LYS A 140 -6.39 5.71 -23.92
C LYS A 140 -6.51 4.20 -23.86
N MET A 141 -6.67 3.66 -22.66
CA MET A 141 -6.88 2.23 -22.44
C MET A 141 -8.10 1.71 -23.20
N GLU A 142 -9.25 2.42 -23.16
CA GLU A 142 -10.41 2.05 -23.96
C GLU A 142 -10.09 1.98 -25.46
N GLN A 143 -9.41 3.01 -25.96
CA GLN A 143 -9.05 3.13 -27.36
C GLN A 143 -8.06 2.06 -27.83
N GLU A 144 -7.04 1.75 -27.03
CA GLU A 144 -5.95 0.85 -27.38
C GLU A 144 -6.34 -0.63 -27.22
N GLU A 145 -7.10 -0.95 -26.18
CA GLU A 145 -7.53 -2.33 -25.89
C GLU A 145 -8.85 -2.71 -26.56
N GLY A 146 -9.50 -1.76 -27.25
CA GLY A 146 -10.79 -1.99 -27.91
C GLY A 146 -11.91 -2.35 -26.93
N LEU A 147 -11.86 -1.80 -25.71
CA LEU A 147 -12.87 -2.01 -24.68
C LEU A 147 -14.08 -1.12 -24.92
N SER A 148 -15.23 -1.49 -24.35
CA SER A 148 -16.37 -0.59 -24.24
C SER A 148 -16.47 0.01 -22.84
N PRO A 149 -17.08 1.20 -22.67
CA PRO A 149 -17.20 1.83 -21.35
C PRO A 149 -17.91 0.99 -20.30
N LYS A 150 -18.78 0.06 -20.73
CA LYS A 150 -19.52 -0.85 -19.85
C LYS A 150 -18.65 -1.97 -19.26
N GLN A 151 -17.53 -2.30 -19.90
CA GLN A 151 -16.58 -3.31 -19.43
C GLN A 151 -15.59 -2.73 -18.43
N MET A 152 -15.44 -1.41 -18.39
CA MET A 152 -14.44 -0.73 -17.55
C MET A 152 -15.03 -0.36 -16.19
N THR A 153 -15.17 -1.37 -15.33
CA THR A 153 -15.54 -1.16 -13.93
C THR A 153 -14.32 -0.90 -13.06
N SER A 154 -14.50 -0.20 -11.95
CA SER A 154 -13.44 0.13 -11.00
C SER A 154 -13.97 0.30 -9.58
N SER A 155 -13.05 0.50 -8.64
CA SER A 155 -13.31 1.09 -7.34
C SER A 155 -13.78 2.55 -7.49
N TRP A 156 -14.20 3.17 -6.39
CA TRP A 156 -14.59 4.59 -6.40
C TRP A 156 -13.46 5.54 -6.83
N ALA A 157 -12.19 5.10 -6.70
CA ALA A 157 -11.01 5.92 -6.96
C ALA A 157 -10.41 5.74 -8.36
N GLY A 158 -10.89 4.77 -9.15
CA GLY A 158 -10.37 4.45 -10.48
C GLY A 158 -9.54 3.16 -10.55
N ALA A 159 -9.06 2.64 -9.41
CA ALA A 159 -8.37 1.35 -9.34
C ALA A 159 -9.27 0.20 -9.80
N PHE A 160 -8.79 -0.72 -10.64
CA PHE A 160 -9.66 -1.69 -11.33
C PHE A 160 -9.13 -3.12 -11.44
N GLY A 161 -10.05 -4.02 -11.76
CA GLY A 161 -9.75 -5.42 -12.06
C GLY A 161 -9.14 -6.18 -10.88
N HIS A 162 -8.50 -7.30 -11.20
CA HIS A 162 -7.84 -8.16 -10.23
C HIS A 162 -6.66 -7.47 -9.52
N THR A 163 -5.97 -6.56 -10.22
CA THR A 163 -4.73 -5.91 -9.75
C THR A 163 -4.99 -4.67 -8.91
N GLN A 164 -6.20 -4.07 -9.03
CA GLN A 164 -6.50 -2.73 -8.53
C GLN A 164 -5.47 -1.68 -9.00
N PHE A 165 -4.98 -1.83 -10.23
CA PHE A 165 -4.15 -0.81 -10.87
C PHE A 165 -4.96 0.45 -11.12
N GLU A 166 -4.31 1.60 -10.97
CA GLU A 166 -4.77 2.83 -11.60
C GLU A 166 -4.52 2.76 -13.12
N PRO A 167 -5.29 3.48 -13.95
CA PRO A 167 -5.11 3.48 -15.42
C PRO A 167 -3.67 3.77 -15.89
N THR A 168 -2.93 4.68 -15.25
CA THR A 168 -1.52 4.92 -15.60
C THR A 168 -0.58 3.77 -15.22
N SER A 169 -0.92 2.98 -14.19
CA SER A 169 -0.19 1.74 -13.86
C SER A 169 -0.43 0.68 -14.91
N PHE A 170 -1.63 0.61 -15.49
CA PHE A 170 -1.92 -0.24 -16.64
C PHE A 170 -1.03 0.11 -17.83
N GLU A 171 -0.96 1.39 -18.22
CA GLU A 171 -0.10 1.84 -19.33
C GLU A 171 1.36 1.40 -19.14
N SER A 172 1.85 1.43 -17.90
CA SER A 172 3.26 1.18 -17.56
C SER A 172 3.61 -0.30 -17.36
N HIS A 173 2.64 -1.13 -16.97
CA HIS A 173 2.92 -2.47 -16.42
C HIS A 173 2.02 -3.58 -16.96
N ALA A 174 0.90 -3.26 -17.61
CA ALA A 174 0.00 -4.29 -18.11
C ALA A 174 0.65 -5.10 -19.23
N VAL A 175 0.58 -6.43 -19.11
CA VAL A 175 1.10 -7.38 -20.08
C VAL A 175 0.14 -8.54 -20.30
N ASP A 176 0.20 -9.12 -21.49
CA ASP A 176 -0.48 -10.36 -21.86
C ASP A 176 0.23 -11.55 -21.19
N GLY A 177 -0.45 -12.17 -20.22
CA GLY A 177 0.06 -13.21 -19.35
C GLY A 177 -0.26 -14.63 -19.83
N ASP A 178 -1.26 -14.80 -20.69
CA ASP A 178 -1.67 -16.09 -21.25
C ASP A 178 -1.41 -16.24 -22.76
N GLY A 179 -1.08 -15.16 -23.46
CA GLY A 179 -0.66 -15.12 -24.86
C GLY A 179 -1.80 -14.98 -25.85
N ASP A 180 -2.99 -14.51 -25.43
CA ASP A 180 -4.16 -14.36 -26.30
C ASP A 180 -4.18 -13.05 -27.12
N GLY A 181 -3.20 -12.18 -26.90
CA GLY A 181 -3.04 -10.88 -27.55
C GLY A 181 -3.72 -9.73 -26.83
N LYS A 182 -4.25 -9.93 -25.62
CA LYS A 182 -4.95 -8.89 -24.82
C LYS A 182 -4.30 -8.71 -23.45
N ARG A 183 -4.62 -7.60 -22.80
CA ARG A 183 -4.22 -7.29 -21.43
C ARG A 183 -5.46 -7.16 -20.54
N ASP A 184 -6.23 -8.22 -20.39
CA ASP A 184 -7.51 -8.22 -19.67
C ASP A 184 -7.32 -8.41 -18.16
N LEU A 185 -7.12 -7.32 -17.43
CA LEU A 185 -6.96 -7.36 -15.98
C LEU A 185 -8.28 -7.61 -15.20
N TRP A 186 -9.45 -7.66 -15.87
CA TRP A 186 -10.73 -7.95 -15.22
C TRP A 186 -11.07 -9.44 -15.22
N HIS A 187 -10.78 -10.14 -16.33
CA HIS A 187 -11.23 -11.51 -16.52
C HIS A 187 -10.09 -12.52 -16.68
N SER A 188 -8.85 -12.07 -16.89
CA SER A 188 -7.68 -12.95 -16.92
C SER A 188 -6.83 -12.77 -15.65
N PRO A 189 -6.90 -13.73 -14.70
CA PRO A 189 -5.93 -13.81 -13.62
C PRO A 189 -4.49 -13.95 -14.12
N ALA A 190 -4.28 -14.52 -15.32
CA ALA A 190 -2.96 -14.64 -15.90
C ALA A 190 -2.37 -13.27 -16.25
N ASP A 191 -3.13 -12.42 -16.93
CA ASP A 191 -2.72 -11.05 -17.28
C ASP A 191 -2.55 -10.20 -16.04
N ALA A 192 -3.49 -10.30 -15.11
CA ALA A 192 -3.43 -9.60 -13.83
C ALA A 192 -2.14 -9.91 -13.07
N LEU A 193 -1.85 -11.19 -12.84
CA LEU A 193 -0.69 -11.59 -12.04
C LEU A 193 0.63 -11.41 -12.79
N ALA A 194 0.64 -11.55 -14.12
CA ALA A 194 1.79 -11.18 -14.94
C ALA A 194 2.10 -9.69 -14.82
N SER A 195 1.07 -8.85 -14.87
CA SER A 195 1.19 -7.38 -14.75
C SER A 195 1.64 -6.96 -13.35
N SER A 196 1.12 -7.58 -12.28
CA SER A 196 1.65 -7.40 -10.92
C SER A 196 3.12 -7.78 -10.83
N ALA A 197 3.56 -8.86 -11.51
CA ALA A 197 4.95 -9.27 -11.53
C ALA A 197 5.84 -8.24 -12.25
N VAL A 198 5.40 -7.69 -13.38
CA VAL A 198 6.12 -6.62 -14.12
C VAL A 198 6.27 -5.35 -13.28
N LEU A 199 5.22 -4.95 -12.55
CA LEU A 199 5.33 -3.81 -11.62
C LEU A 199 6.44 -4.05 -10.60
N LEU A 200 6.47 -5.23 -9.97
CA LEU A 200 7.50 -5.56 -8.98
C LEU A 200 8.90 -5.64 -9.60
N GLN A 201 9.05 -6.21 -10.80
CA GLN A 201 10.33 -6.22 -11.52
C GLN A 201 10.84 -4.80 -11.79
N ASN A 202 9.98 -3.93 -12.33
CA ASN A 202 10.32 -2.53 -12.60
C ASN A 202 10.66 -1.76 -11.32
N ALA A 203 10.05 -2.15 -10.19
CA ALA A 203 10.33 -1.62 -8.87
C ALA A 203 11.62 -2.16 -8.22
N GLY A 204 12.29 -3.14 -8.84
CA GLY A 204 13.59 -3.66 -8.41
C GLY A 204 13.57 -4.99 -7.67
N TRP A 205 12.52 -5.81 -7.83
CA TRP A 205 12.39 -7.13 -7.19
C TRP A 205 13.66 -7.99 -7.35
N LYS A 206 14.06 -8.64 -6.27
CA LYS A 206 15.21 -9.55 -6.20
C LYS A 206 14.72 -10.98 -6.03
N THR A 207 14.84 -11.78 -7.08
CA THR A 207 14.45 -13.21 -7.05
C THR A 207 15.17 -13.96 -5.94
N GLY A 208 14.41 -14.72 -5.16
CA GLY A 208 14.93 -15.53 -4.05
C GLY A 208 15.27 -14.77 -2.76
N ALA A 209 15.28 -13.43 -2.77
CA ALA A 209 15.47 -12.65 -1.55
C ALA A 209 14.16 -12.58 -0.73
N PRO A 210 14.22 -12.65 0.61
CA PRO A 210 13.04 -12.51 1.45
C PRO A 210 12.52 -11.06 1.45
N CYS A 211 11.23 -10.85 1.73
CA CYS A 211 10.74 -9.52 2.09
C CYS A 211 11.26 -9.09 3.45
N PHE A 212 11.07 -9.94 4.46
CA PHE A 212 11.46 -9.69 5.84
C PHE A 212 11.74 -11.00 6.56
N VAL A 213 12.33 -10.91 7.74
CA VAL A 213 12.29 -11.97 8.76
C VAL A 213 11.93 -11.34 10.10
N GLU A 214 11.15 -12.06 10.92
CA GLU A 214 10.94 -11.66 12.31
C GLU A 214 12.24 -11.81 13.11
N VAL A 215 12.53 -10.84 13.97
CA VAL A 215 13.74 -10.80 14.78
C VAL A 215 13.45 -10.42 16.23
N THR A 216 14.34 -10.83 17.13
CA THR A 216 14.45 -10.32 18.49
C THR A 216 15.59 -9.32 18.55
N LEU A 217 15.37 -8.23 19.29
CA LEU A 217 16.36 -7.21 19.55
C LEU A 217 16.98 -7.44 20.94
N PRO A 218 18.31 -7.27 21.11
CA PRO A 218 18.96 -7.45 22.40
C PRO A 218 18.55 -6.36 23.39
N SER A 219 18.77 -6.63 24.68
CA SER A 219 18.65 -5.59 25.71
C SER A 219 19.58 -4.42 25.39
N GLY A 220 19.08 -3.19 25.56
CA GLY A 220 19.83 -1.97 25.25
C GLY A 220 19.98 -1.67 23.75
N PHE A 221 19.21 -2.32 22.87
CA PHE A 221 19.19 -1.98 21.45
C PHE A 221 18.91 -0.48 21.24
N ALA A 222 19.71 0.15 20.37
CA ALA A 222 19.54 1.55 20.01
C ALA A 222 18.35 1.70 19.05
N TYR A 223 17.17 1.98 19.60
CA TYR A 223 15.90 2.06 18.84
C TYR A 223 15.86 3.15 17.77
N ASP A 224 16.77 4.14 17.82
CA ASP A 224 16.94 5.12 16.75
C ASP A 224 17.50 4.51 15.45
N LEU A 225 18.05 3.28 15.51
CA LEU A 225 18.41 2.49 14.34
C LEU A 225 17.22 1.76 13.69
N ALA A 226 16.04 1.75 14.32
CA ALA A 226 14.81 1.21 13.72
C ALA A 226 14.19 2.22 12.75
N ASP A 227 14.95 2.59 11.72
CA ASP A 227 14.57 3.51 10.66
C ASP A 227 14.77 2.84 9.27
N PRO A 228 13.83 2.99 8.32
CA PRO A 228 13.96 2.42 6.98
C PRO A 228 15.24 2.78 6.23
N ASP A 229 15.84 3.94 6.53
CA ASP A 229 17.08 4.43 5.92
C ASP A 229 18.34 3.97 6.65
N ALA A 230 18.21 3.48 7.89
CA ALA A 230 19.31 2.92 8.68
C ALA A 230 19.64 1.49 8.24
N THR A 231 19.89 1.32 6.94
CA THR A 231 20.24 0.02 6.34
C THR A 231 21.63 -0.44 6.75
N LYS A 232 21.76 -1.75 6.99
CA LYS A 232 23.04 -2.41 7.27
C LYS A 232 23.05 -3.83 6.69
N PRO A 233 24.22 -4.38 6.35
CA PRO A 233 24.33 -5.78 6.00
C PRO A 233 23.88 -6.67 7.15
N VAL A 234 23.25 -7.81 6.85
CA VAL A 234 22.75 -8.79 7.84
C VAL A 234 23.82 -9.16 8.88
N SER A 235 25.09 -9.25 8.47
CA SER A 235 26.22 -9.55 9.37
C SER A 235 26.41 -8.49 10.45
N ALA A 236 26.19 -7.20 10.14
CA ALA A 236 26.28 -6.12 11.11
C ALA A 236 25.13 -6.19 12.13
N TRP A 237 23.90 -6.47 11.69
CA TRP A 237 22.78 -6.71 12.60
C TRP A 237 23.02 -7.91 13.52
N LYS A 238 23.58 -9.01 12.97
CA LYS A 238 23.98 -10.18 13.75
C LYS A 238 25.06 -9.81 14.78
N ALA A 239 26.06 -9.02 14.41
CA ALA A 239 27.10 -8.54 15.34
C ALA A 239 26.51 -7.65 16.45
N MET A 240 25.45 -6.89 16.15
CA MET A 240 24.71 -6.07 17.11
C MET A 240 23.76 -6.88 18.01
N GLY A 241 23.70 -8.22 17.90
CA GLY A 241 22.88 -9.06 18.77
C GLY A 241 21.47 -9.35 18.25
N VAL A 242 21.11 -8.92 17.05
CA VAL A 242 19.81 -9.24 16.42
C VAL A 242 19.75 -10.74 16.07
N ARG A 243 18.69 -11.44 16.45
CA ARG A 243 18.51 -12.89 16.24
C ARG A 243 17.10 -13.19 15.73
N ARG A 244 16.82 -14.40 15.23
CA ARG A 244 15.42 -14.83 14.99
C ARG A 244 14.81 -15.40 16.28
N PRO A 245 13.51 -15.15 16.55
CA PRO A 245 12.83 -15.68 17.73
C PRO A 245 12.77 -17.22 17.77
N ASN A 246 12.79 -17.88 16.61
CA ASN A 246 12.77 -19.34 16.49
C ASN A 246 14.16 -20.00 16.54
N GLY A 247 15.22 -19.23 16.84
CA GLY A 247 16.59 -19.74 16.94
C GLY A 247 17.29 -20.03 15.60
N LEU A 248 16.61 -19.88 14.47
CA LEU A 248 17.24 -20.06 13.15
C LEU A 248 18.18 -18.88 12.81
N ASP A 249 19.17 -19.13 11.95
CA ASP A 249 20.07 -18.08 11.47
C ASP A 249 19.35 -16.98 10.67
N LEU A 250 19.86 -15.75 10.76
CA LEU A 250 19.47 -14.66 9.86
C LEU A 250 19.91 -15.01 8.43
N PRO A 251 19.14 -14.62 7.39
CA PRO A 251 19.42 -15.03 6.01
C PRO A 251 20.70 -14.38 5.47
N SER A 252 21.84 -15.06 5.65
CA SER A 252 23.13 -14.64 5.09
C SER A 252 23.05 -14.64 3.56
N GLY A 253 23.25 -13.48 2.93
CA GLY A 253 23.13 -13.31 1.48
C GLY A 253 21.89 -12.55 1.02
N ALA A 254 20.97 -12.21 1.93
CA ALA A 254 19.81 -11.35 1.62
C ALA A 254 20.18 -9.85 1.39
N GLY A 255 21.47 -9.50 1.46
CA GLY A 255 21.96 -8.14 1.29
C GLY A 255 21.78 -7.28 2.54
N ASP A 256 21.48 -6.00 2.31
CA ASP A 256 21.26 -5.03 3.37
C ASP A 256 19.80 -5.03 3.82
N GLY A 257 19.59 -4.86 5.12
CA GLY A 257 18.25 -4.77 5.71
C GLY A 257 18.14 -3.63 6.71
N ALA A 258 16.91 -3.26 7.04
CA ALA A 258 16.58 -2.28 8.06
C ALA A 258 15.65 -2.88 9.11
N ILE A 259 15.77 -2.42 10.36
CA ILE A 259 14.85 -2.83 11.42
C ILE A 259 13.56 -2.03 11.31
N TYR A 260 12.43 -2.74 11.30
CA TYR A 260 11.09 -2.18 11.28
C TYR A 260 10.33 -2.61 12.54
N LEU A 261 9.76 -1.62 13.22
CA LEU A 261 8.98 -1.75 14.45
C LEU A 261 7.56 -1.23 14.23
N PRO A 262 6.63 -2.04 13.68
CA PRO A 262 5.29 -1.59 13.36
C PRO A 262 4.45 -1.17 14.58
N ALA A 263 4.81 -1.64 15.78
CA ALA A 263 4.11 -1.32 17.04
C ALA A 263 5.09 -0.88 18.16
N GLY A 264 6.17 -0.19 17.80
CA GLY A 264 7.17 0.31 18.74
C GLY A 264 7.99 -0.81 19.41
N ALA A 265 8.75 -0.43 20.45
CA ALA A 265 9.68 -1.31 21.16
C ALA A 265 9.01 -2.48 21.89
N ARG A 266 7.70 -2.38 22.18
CA ARG A 266 6.91 -3.42 22.85
C ARG A 266 6.38 -4.50 21.89
N GLY A 267 6.36 -4.22 20.59
CA GLY A 267 5.82 -5.11 19.58
C GLY A 267 6.85 -6.03 18.93
N PRO A 268 6.42 -6.86 17.96
CA PRO A 268 7.34 -7.65 17.15
C PRO A 268 8.26 -6.75 16.32
N ALA A 269 9.49 -7.22 16.10
CA ALA A 269 10.48 -6.56 15.27
C ALA A 269 10.76 -7.36 14.01
N PHE A 270 11.00 -6.66 12.91
CA PHE A 270 11.27 -7.28 11.61
C PHE A 270 12.55 -6.71 11.02
N LEU A 271 13.40 -7.56 10.46
CA LEU A 271 14.46 -7.15 9.56
C LEU A 271 13.90 -7.20 8.13
N THR A 272 13.72 -6.05 7.50
CA THR A 272 13.14 -5.91 6.15
C THR A 272 14.22 -5.68 5.10
N PHE A 273 13.98 -6.16 3.88
CA PHE A 273 14.93 -6.15 2.76
C PHE A 273 14.37 -5.41 1.54
N ASP A 274 15.11 -5.38 0.44
CA ASP A 274 14.72 -4.67 -0.79
C ASP A 274 13.38 -5.13 -1.39
N ASN A 275 13.03 -6.41 -1.24
CA ASN A 275 11.73 -6.90 -1.68
C ASN A 275 10.56 -6.29 -0.90
N PHE A 276 10.75 -5.99 0.40
CA PHE A 276 9.76 -5.22 1.17
C PHE A 276 9.60 -3.81 0.60
N ARG A 277 10.71 -3.16 0.22
CA ARG A 277 10.69 -1.83 -0.43
C ARG A 277 10.07 -1.86 -1.82
N THR A 278 10.21 -2.98 -2.52
CA THR A 278 9.60 -3.19 -3.83
C THR A 278 8.07 -3.30 -3.70
N VAL A 279 7.57 -4.04 -2.70
CA VAL A 279 6.11 -4.11 -2.42
C VAL A 279 5.52 -2.75 -2.07
N LEU A 280 6.28 -1.85 -1.43
CA LEU A 280 5.85 -0.47 -1.19
C LEU A 280 5.58 0.34 -2.48
N LYS A 281 6.07 -0.12 -3.65
CA LYS A 281 5.74 0.50 -4.94
C LYS A 281 4.37 0.11 -5.47
N TYR A 282 3.80 -0.99 -4.97
CA TYR A 282 2.42 -1.37 -5.25
C TYR A 282 1.46 -0.53 -4.40
N ASN A 283 1.71 -0.43 -3.09
CA ASN A 283 1.02 0.47 -2.18
C ASN A 283 1.99 0.97 -1.10
N ASN A 284 2.12 2.31 -0.99
CA ASN A 284 3.14 2.97 -0.18
C ASN A 284 2.80 3.02 1.32
N ALA A 285 2.38 1.88 1.89
CA ALA A 285 2.12 1.70 3.31
C ALA A 285 2.92 0.51 3.86
N ALA A 286 3.74 0.75 4.89
CA ALA A 286 4.56 -0.31 5.50
C ALA A 286 3.72 -1.41 6.16
N SER A 287 2.51 -1.09 6.64
CA SER A 287 1.54 -2.10 7.11
C SER A 287 1.07 -3.00 5.97
N TYR A 288 0.77 -2.43 4.79
CA TYR A 288 0.40 -3.18 3.60
C TYR A 288 1.54 -4.09 3.13
N ALA A 289 2.76 -3.57 3.03
CA ALA A 289 3.91 -4.38 2.61
C ALA A 289 4.19 -5.53 3.58
N LEU A 290 4.06 -5.29 4.89
CA LEU A 290 4.12 -6.35 5.89
C LEU A 290 2.99 -7.36 5.70
N ALA A 291 1.76 -6.94 5.44
CA ALA A 291 0.62 -7.82 5.23
C ALA A 291 0.77 -8.70 3.99
N VAL A 292 1.19 -8.14 2.84
CA VAL A 292 1.43 -8.91 1.61
C VAL A 292 2.50 -9.97 1.84
N CYS A 293 3.66 -9.57 2.38
CA CYS A 293 4.75 -10.50 2.58
C CYS A 293 4.41 -11.55 3.65
N TYR A 294 3.71 -11.17 4.72
CA TYR A 294 3.27 -12.11 5.75
C TYR A 294 2.18 -13.06 5.24
N LEU A 295 1.25 -12.58 4.41
CA LEU A 295 0.25 -13.42 3.75
C LEU A 295 0.91 -14.42 2.81
N ALA A 296 1.94 -14.01 2.05
CA ALA A 296 2.72 -14.91 1.20
C ALA A 296 3.38 -16.03 2.03
N ASP A 297 4.06 -15.67 3.14
CA ASP A 297 4.65 -16.66 4.05
C ASP A 297 3.59 -17.62 4.60
N ARG A 298 2.41 -17.12 5.00
CA ARG A 298 1.32 -17.94 5.54
C ARG A 298 0.69 -18.85 4.47
N ILE A 299 0.52 -18.38 3.23
CA ILE A 299 0.04 -19.21 2.11
C ILE A 299 1.02 -20.36 1.85
N GLN A 300 2.33 -20.07 1.88
CA GLN A 300 3.39 -21.08 1.75
C GLN A 300 3.43 -22.10 2.92
N GLY A 301 2.68 -21.87 4.00
CA GLY A 301 2.66 -22.73 5.19
C GLY A 301 3.62 -22.28 6.30
N GLY A 302 4.11 -21.05 6.23
CA GLY A 302 4.92 -20.43 7.26
C GLY A 302 4.17 -20.24 8.59
N ALA A 303 4.94 -20.16 9.67
CA ALA A 303 4.39 -19.96 11.01
C ALA A 303 3.81 -18.54 11.19
N PRO A 304 2.86 -18.35 12.11
CA PRO A 304 2.45 -17.01 12.54
C PRO A 304 3.61 -16.22 13.16
N ILE A 305 3.46 -14.89 13.20
CA ILE A 305 4.35 -14.00 13.96
C ILE A 305 4.40 -14.45 15.42
N ILE A 306 5.61 -14.64 15.95
CA ILE A 306 5.85 -15.17 17.31
C ILE A 306 5.71 -14.08 18.36
N GLY A 307 6.19 -12.87 18.07
CA GLY A 307 6.14 -11.72 18.95
C GLY A 307 4.71 -11.29 19.26
N THR A 308 4.52 -10.78 20.47
CA THR A 308 3.20 -10.33 20.94
C THR A 308 2.96 -8.88 20.54
N TRP A 309 1.76 -8.60 20.06
CA TRP A 309 1.31 -7.23 19.78
C TRP A 309 0.86 -6.53 21.07
N PRO A 310 1.17 -5.23 21.26
CA PRO A 310 0.72 -4.48 22.43
C PRO A 310 -0.76 -4.10 22.26
N ARG A 311 -1.65 -5.08 22.36
CA ARG A 311 -3.11 -4.92 22.09
C ARG A 311 -3.84 -4.07 23.13
N ASP A 312 -3.19 -3.77 24.24
CA ASP A 312 -3.64 -2.80 25.25
C ASP A 312 -3.53 -1.34 24.75
N GLU A 313 -2.66 -1.06 23.77
CA GLU A 313 -2.50 0.28 23.19
C GLU A 313 -3.74 0.72 22.43
N GLN A 314 -4.20 1.94 22.72
CA GLN A 314 -5.33 2.55 22.02
C GLN A 314 -4.84 3.44 20.88
N PRO A 315 -5.40 3.32 19.66
CA PRO A 315 -5.08 4.25 18.59
C PRO A 315 -5.48 5.68 18.95
N LEU A 316 -4.61 6.64 18.67
CA LEU A 316 -4.86 8.05 18.91
C LEU A 316 -6.03 8.55 18.06
N THR A 317 -6.96 9.28 18.68
CA THR A 317 -8.04 9.99 17.96
C THR A 317 -7.48 11.08 17.06
N SER A 318 -8.27 11.59 16.11
CA SER A 318 -7.82 12.68 15.23
C SER A 318 -7.30 13.88 16.02
N ASP A 319 -8.05 14.32 17.02
CA ASP A 319 -7.68 15.45 17.88
C ASP A 319 -6.41 15.17 18.67
N GLN A 320 -6.26 13.94 19.19
CA GLN A 320 -5.04 13.52 19.87
C GLN A 320 -3.82 13.54 18.96
N ARG A 321 -3.94 13.14 17.69
CA ARG A 321 -2.83 13.19 16.72
C ARG A 321 -2.42 14.63 16.40
N MET A 322 -3.39 15.52 16.22
CA MET A 322 -3.15 16.96 16.02
C MET A 322 -2.46 17.58 17.24
N GLN A 323 -2.93 17.25 18.45
CA GLN A 323 -2.29 17.70 19.69
C GLN A 323 -0.87 17.16 19.82
N PHE A 324 -0.64 15.89 19.46
CA PHE A 324 0.68 15.27 19.50
C PHE A 324 1.72 16.04 18.68
N GLN A 325 1.36 16.40 17.44
CA GLN A 325 2.20 17.21 16.56
C GLN A 325 2.40 18.63 17.10
N THR A 326 1.35 19.23 17.66
CA THR A 326 1.39 20.56 18.27
C THR A 326 2.37 20.60 19.45
N ASP A 327 2.28 19.63 20.36
CA ASP A 327 3.14 19.55 21.55
C ASP A 327 4.60 19.30 21.17
N LEU A 328 4.88 18.45 20.16
CA LEU A 328 6.23 18.27 19.64
C LEU A 328 6.83 19.58 19.09
N ASN A 329 6.08 20.31 18.27
CA ASN A 329 6.52 21.60 17.72
C ASN A 329 6.78 22.63 18.84
N ALA A 330 5.88 22.72 19.85
CA ALA A 330 6.06 23.61 20.99
C ALA A 330 7.31 23.28 21.82
N LEU A 331 7.67 22.00 21.88
CA LEU A 331 8.89 21.53 22.53
C LEU A 331 10.16 21.70 21.66
N GLY A 332 10.03 22.19 20.43
CA GLY A 332 11.13 22.44 19.51
C GLY A 332 11.53 21.25 18.65
N TYR A 333 10.70 20.20 18.59
CA TYR A 333 10.89 19.05 17.71
C TYR A 333 10.01 19.23 16.46
N ASP A 334 10.62 19.65 15.35
CA ASP A 334 9.90 20.00 14.11
C ASP A 334 9.20 18.80 13.48
N VAL A 335 7.85 18.85 13.46
CA VAL A 335 7.00 17.88 12.75
C VAL A 335 6.47 18.44 11.42
N GLY A 336 6.72 19.71 11.12
CA GLY A 336 6.08 20.46 10.03
C GLY A 336 4.66 20.90 10.37
N THR A 337 3.80 20.93 9.35
CA THR A 337 2.38 21.27 9.49
C THR A 337 1.65 20.25 10.35
N VAL A 338 0.79 20.72 11.25
CA VAL A 338 -0.10 19.88 12.03
C VAL A 338 -1.26 19.43 11.13
N ASP A 339 -1.23 18.17 10.72
CA ASP A 339 -2.17 17.56 9.76
C ASP A 339 -2.81 16.27 10.28
N GLY A 340 -2.43 15.82 11.48
CA GLY A 340 -2.94 14.62 12.13
C GLY A 340 -2.37 13.34 11.52
N VAL A 341 -1.46 13.45 10.55
CA VAL A 341 -0.75 12.33 9.93
C VAL A 341 0.56 12.12 10.67
N LEU A 342 0.61 11.05 11.48
CA LEU A 342 1.82 10.69 12.23
C LEU A 342 2.83 9.98 11.31
N GLY A 343 3.30 10.68 10.28
CA GLY A 343 4.21 10.20 9.25
C GLY A 343 5.68 10.21 9.69
N ARG A 344 6.59 10.11 8.72
CA ARG A 344 8.05 10.02 8.96
C ARG A 344 8.60 11.21 9.76
N LYS A 345 8.17 12.44 9.46
CA LYS A 345 8.60 13.64 10.20
C LYS A 345 8.19 13.56 11.67
N THR A 346 6.91 13.29 11.95
CA THR A 346 6.40 13.13 13.32
C THR A 346 7.13 12.03 14.08
N ARG A 347 7.36 10.87 13.46
CA ARG A 347 8.14 9.78 14.08
C ARG A 347 9.58 10.20 14.38
N THR A 348 10.23 10.92 13.47
CA THR A 348 11.61 11.41 13.66
C THR A 348 11.70 12.39 14.82
N ALA A 349 10.79 13.37 14.88
CA ALA A 349 10.68 14.32 15.98
C ALA A 349 10.42 13.61 17.31
N LEU A 350 9.53 12.61 17.32
CA LEU A 350 9.25 11.82 18.51
C LEU A 350 10.48 11.04 19.00
N ARG A 351 11.25 10.42 18.11
CA ARG A 351 12.50 9.74 18.49
C ARG A 351 13.49 10.71 19.14
N ALA A 352 13.63 11.91 18.59
CA ALA A 352 14.49 12.95 19.16
C ALA A 352 14.02 13.35 20.57
N TYR A 353 12.72 13.53 20.78
CA TYR A 353 12.13 13.79 22.09
C TYR A 353 12.36 12.64 23.08
N GLN A 354 12.06 11.40 22.68
CA GLN A 354 12.26 10.21 23.50
C GLN A 354 13.72 10.08 23.94
N LYS A 355 14.66 10.26 22.99
CA LYS A 355 16.10 10.23 23.25
C LYS A 355 16.53 11.29 24.25
N ALA A 356 16.05 12.52 24.13
CA ALA A 356 16.34 13.61 25.07
C ALA A 356 15.81 13.35 26.49
N ARG A 357 14.85 12.44 26.66
CA ARG A 357 14.27 12.03 27.95
C ARG A 357 14.71 10.64 28.42
N GLY A 358 15.70 10.02 27.76
CA GLY A 358 16.19 8.69 28.14
C GLY A 358 15.17 7.57 27.95
N LEU A 359 14.15 7.79 27.12
CA LEU A 359 13.15 6.79 26.76
C LEU A 359 13.62 5.98 25.54
N PRO A 360 13.09 4.76 25.30
CA PRO A 360 13.30 4.05 24.04
C PRO A 360 12.89 4.94 22.85
N ALA A 361 13.85 5.31 22.00
CA ALA A 361 13.64 6.20 20.86
C ALA A 361 13.06 5.43 19.65
N ASP A 362 11.92 4.77 19.83
CA ASP A 362 11.26 3.95 18.80
C ASP A 362 10.40 4.77 17.82
N GLY A 363 10.02 5.99 18.20
CA GLY A 363 9.16 6.87 17.40
C GLY A 363 7.72 6.38 17.29
N PHE A 364 7.27 5.50 18.20
CA PHE A 364 5.91 4.98 18.19
C PHE A 364 4.96 5.87 19.00
N PRO A 365 3.95 6.49 18.38
CA PRO A 365 3.03 7.39 19.08
C PRO A 365 2.02 6.60 19.92
N THR A 366 1.94 6.88 21.22
CA THR A 366 0.98 6.27 22.15
C THR A 366 0.22 7.32 22.95
N VAL A 367 -0.90 6.94 23.57
CA VAL A 367 -1.64 7.81 24.49
C VAL A 367 -0.78 8.23 25.68
N GLU A 368 0.04 7.31 26.21
CA GLU A 368 1.01 7.61 27.27
C GLU A 368 1.99 8.71 26.82
N MET A 369 2.53 8.58 25.60
CA MET A 369 3.49 9.54 25.07
C MET A 369 2.87 10.92 24.85
N LEU A 370 1.61 10.98 24.40
CA LEU A 370 0.85 12.23 24.34
C LEU A 370 0.74 12.89 25.71
N GLY A 371 0.44 12.12 26.76
CA GLY A 371 0.38 12.63 28.13
C GLY A 371 1.71 13.24 28.60
N ARG A 372 2.84 12.60 28.26
CA ARG A 372 4.18 13.10 28.57
C ARG A 372 4.49 14.40 27.81
N LEU A 373 4.24 14.43 26.50
CA LEU A 373 4.45 15.60 25.66
C LEU A 373 3.63 16.79 26.17
N ASN A 374 2.37 16.57 26.53
CA ASN A 374 1.49 17.62 27.03
C ASN A 374 1.98 18.21 28.35
N ALA A 375 2.45 17.36 29.26
CA ALA A 375 3.01 17.80 30.55
C ALA A 375 4.28 18.64 30.36
N ASP A 376 5.19 18.20 29.48
CA ASP A 376 6.43 18.92 29.18
C ASP A 376 6.17 20.23 28.45
N ALA A 377 5.21 20.27 27.51
CA ALA A 377 4.86 21.47 26.75
C ALA A 377 4.25 22.56 27.64
N LYS A 378 3.48 22.17 28.67
CA LYS A 378 2.92 23.08 29.68
C LYS A 378 3.94 23.59 30.70
N ALA A 379 5.07 22.90 30.85
CA ALA A 379 6.11 23.27 31.81
C ALA A 379 7.14 24.27 31.24
N ARG A 380 7.07 24.58 29.94
CA ARG A 380 7.80 25.67 29.27
C ARG A 380 6.97 26.94 29.29
#